data_AF-A0A0N0NI18-F1
#
_entry.id   AF-A0A0N0NI18-F1
#
_cell.length_a   1.000
_cell.length_b   1.000
_cell.length_c   1.000
_cell.angle_alpha   90.00
_cell.angle_beta   90.00
_cell.angle_gamma   90.00
#
_symmetry.space_group_name_H-M   'P 1'
#
loop_
_entity.id
_entity.type
_entity.pdbx_description
1 polymer ?
#
loop_
_entity_poly.entity_id
_entity_poly.type
_entity_poly.pdbx_seq_one_letter_code
_entity_poly.pdbx_strand_id
1 'polypeptide(L)'
;MVECEPGQRPFRLVDDLSMHFFTSEAPCGDASMDLLMRSKAPEDAIPWDTPNAIEGDVEAPSLPGRANFGLLGALRRKPARADAEPSLSKSCSDKLTIKQVTSVLSFPTDMFFERSPSAFIKTLIVPYEQFHEESYKRAFSPTGRAKFENIKGTTYFDVHQLPPYFNDFSFRKEAGSRKASNISTLWIKGPGDAGRSQTEILLNGVKQGYKQTSDDTRKQSLICRKQMAELGRAIQEKLGPDDSVRLRTSYCSVKDSEIRRDIISRKDAARLVLGTWIRNTGDEAWSI
;
A
#
# COMPACT_ATOMS: atom_id res chain seq x y z
N MET A 1 -5.90 -18.66 36.77
CA MET A 1 -4.58 -19.00 36.21
C MET A 1 -4.64 -18.58 34.76
N VAL A 2 -3.93 -17.53 34.38
CA VAL A 2 -3.95 -16.96 33.02
C VAL A 2 -2.99 -17.79 32.19
N GLU A 3 -3.53 -18.60 31.29
CA GLU A 3 -2.74 -19.33 30.30
C GLU A 3 -2.13 -18.30 29.33
N CYS A 4 -0.80 -18.20 29.31
CA CYS A 4 -0.07 -17.39 28.33
C CYS A 4 -0.15 -18.07 26.95
N GLU A 5 -0.90 -17.45 26.03
CA GLU A 5 -0.98 -17.84 24.62
C GLU A 5 0.35 -17.54 23.86
N PRO A 6 0.72 -18.32 22.83
CA PRO A 6 1.98 -18.12 22.11
C PRO A 6 2.03 -16.78 21.34
N GLY A 7 3.06 -15.96 21.60
CA GLY A 7 3.51 -14.87 20.72
C GLY A 7 2.91 -13.49 20.95
N GLN A 8 2.72 -13.06 22.20
CA GLN A 8 2.25 -11.71 22.51
C GLN A 8 3.22 -10.64 21.97
N ARG A 9 2.66 -9.70 21.21
CA ARG A 9 3.41 -8.53 20.72
C ARG A 9 3.53 -7.51 21.86
N PRO A 10 4.69 -6.85 22.02
CA PRO A 10 4.97 -6.00 23.17
C PRO A 10 4.10 -4.74 23.24
N PHE A 11 3.55 -4.28 22.10
CA PHE A 11 2.76 -3.06 22.03
C PHE A 11 1.37 -3.31 21.47
N ARG A 12 0.42 -2.47 21.88
CA ARG A 12 -0.93 -2.37 21.32
C ARG A 12 -1.25 -0.89 21.14
N LEU A 13 -1.89 -0.54 20.03
CA LEU A 13 -2.41 0.81 19.84
C LEU A 13 -3.61 1.04 20.77
N VAL A 14 -3.75 2.24 21.31
CA VAL A 14 -4.89 2.61 22.17
C VAL A 14 -6.20 2.46 21.38
N ASP A 15 -7.25 1.97 22.03
CA ASP A 15 -8.51 1.60 21.37
C ASP A 15 -9.31 2.82 20.84
N ASP A 16 -9.01 4.04 21.30
CA ASP A 16 -9.63 5.29 20.85
C ASP A 16 -8.95 5.92 19.62
N LEU A 17 -7.81 5.37 19.18
CA LEU A 17 -7.08 5.85 18.01
C LEU A 17 -7.79 5.44 16.71
N SER A 18 -8.04 6.42 15.82
CA SER A 18 -8.52 6.17 14.46
C SER A 18 -7.55 6.66 13.39
N MET A 19 -7.37 5.86 12.34
CA MET A 19 -6.52 6.20 11.21
C MET A 19 -7.37 6.55 9.99
N HIS A 20 -7.12 7.70 9.39
CA HIS A 20 -7.80 8.17 8.19
C HIS A 20 -6.77 8.35 7.07
N PHE A 21 -7.09 7.85 5.88
CA PHE A 21 -6.20 7.92 4.72
C PHE A 21 -6.79 8.87 3.69
N PHE A 22 -6.11 9.97 3.42
CA PHE A 22 -6.53 10.96 2.44
C PHE A 22 -5.73 10.82 1.14
N THR A 23 -6.41 10.93 -0.01
CA THR A 23 -5.76 11.03 -1.33
C THR A 23 -6.33 12.18 -2.13
N SER A 24 -5.46 13.02 -2.69
CA SER A 24 -5.85 14.16 -3.55
C SER A 24 -6.35 13.76 -4.94
N GLU A 25 -6.14 12.51 -5.34
CA GLU A 25 -6.58 11.91 -6.61
C GLU A 25 -7.09 10.50 -6.32
N ALA A 26 -8.00 9.99 -7.14
CA ALA A 26 -8.51 8.63 -6.98
C ALA A 26 -7.36 7.61 -6.96
N PRO A 27 -7.32 6.65 -6.01
CA PRO A 27 -6.24 5.67 -5.93
C PRO A 27 -6.10 4.92 -7.25
N CYS A 28 -4.94 5.04 -7.90
CA CYS A 28 -4.74 4.41 -9.21
C CYS A 28 -5.07 2.91 -9.18
N GLY A 29 -5.67 2.41 -10.25
CA GLY A 29 -6.23 1.05 -10.31
C GLY A 29 -7.75 1.11 -10.44
N ASP A 30 -8.42 0.07 -9.95
CA ASP A 30 -9.86 -0.12 -10.14
C ASP A 30 -10.73 1.05 -9.67
N ALA A 31 -10.36 1.71 -8.55
CA ALA A 31 -11.12 2.86 -8.02
C ALA A 31 -11.08 4.11 -8.93
N SER A 32 -10.14 4.18 -9.87
CA SER A 32 -9.97 5.31 -10.79
C SER A 32 -10.40 5.04 -12.23
N MET A 33 -10.82 3.80 -12.57
CA MET A 33 -11.06 3.41 -13.96
C MET A 33 -12.26 4.13 -14.59
N ASP A 34 -13.40 4.19 -13.89
CA ASP A 34 -14.59 4.86 -14.42
C ASP A 34 -14.37 6.37 -14.56
N LEU A 35 -13.62 6.99 -13.64
CA LEU A 35 -13.21 8.40 -13.75
C LEU A 35 -12.32 8.63 -14.98
N LEU A 36 -11.41 7.70 -15.26
CA LEU A 36 -10.60 7.73 -16.47
C LEU A 36 -11.46 7.61 -17.73
N MET A 37 -12.42 6.68 -17.77
CA MET A 37 -13.33 6.51 -18.88
C MET A 37 -14.14 7.78 -19.15
N ARG A 38 -14.67 8.41 -18.10
CA ARG A 38 -15.41 9.68 -18.20
C ARG A 38 -14.54 10.87 -18.66
N SER A 39 -13.23 10.81 -18.43
CA SER A 39 -12.30 11.86 -18.86
C SER A 39 -11.90 11.77 -20.34
N LYS A 40 -12.26 10.67 -21.04
CA LYS A 40 -11.94 10.45 -22.44
C LYS A 40 -13.08 10.91 -23.34
N ALA A 41 -12.75 11.34 -24.56
CA ALA A 41 -13.76 11.54 -25.60
C ALA A 41 -14.45 10.20 -25.92
N PRO A 42 -15.75 10.19 -26.30
CA PRO A 42 -16.48 8.96 -26.59
C PRO A 42 -15.77 8.05 -27.61
N GLU A 43 -15.15 8.63 -28.64
CA GLU A 43 -14.36 7.91 -29.65
C GLU A 43 -13.11 7.19 -29.08
N ASP A 44 -12.52 7.72 -28.00
CA ASP A 44 -11.32 7.19 -27.34
C ASP A 44 -11.65 6.27 -26.15
N ALA A 45 -12.94 6.12 -25.82
CA ALA A 45 -13.44 5.33 -24.70
C ALA A 45 -13.74 3.87 -25.10
N ILE A 46 -13.55 3.49 -26.37
CA ILE A 46 -13.74 2.12 -26.85
C ILE A 46 -12.68 1.22 -26.20
N PRO A 47 -13.08 0.21 -25.40
CA PRO A 47 -12.13 -0.75 -24.86
C PRO A 47 -11.43 -1.49 -26.02
N TRP A 48 -10.10 -1.52 -26.01
CA TRP A 48 -9.33 -2.39 -26.89
C TRP A 48 -9.77 -3.84 -26.66
N ASP A 49 -9.85 -4.63 -27.73
CA ASP A 49 -10.08 -6.06 -27.63
C ASP A 49 -9.06 -6.63 -26.63
N THR A 50 -9.56 -7.24 -25.55
CA THR A 50 -8.73 -8.05 -24.68
C THR A 50 -8.03 -9.06 -25.57
N PRO A 51 -6.68 -9.19 -25.53
CA PRO A 51 -6.04 -10.33 -26.16
C PRO A 51 -6.79 -11.55 -25.63
N ASN A 52 -7.47 -12.27 -26.52
CA ASN A 52 -8.00 -13.58 -26.20
C ASN A 52 -6.83 -14.29 -25.49
N ALA A 53 -7.08 -14.77 -24.28
CA ALA A 53 -6.21 -15.81 -23.73
C ALA A 53 -6.12 -16.84 -24.85
N ILE A 54 -4.95 -16.93 -25.50
CA ILE A 54 -4.73 -17.95 -26.50
C ILE A 54 -5.06 -19.24 -25.76
N GLU A 55 -6.08 -19.96 -26.23
CA GLU A 55 -6.51 -21.23 -25.63
C GLU A 55 -5.26 -22.13 -25.51
N GLY A 56 -4.70 -22.22 -24.30
CA GLY A 56 -3.42 -22.89 -24.04
C GLY A 56 -2.44 -22.15 -23.14
N ASP A 57 -2.54 -20.83 -22.98
CA ASP A 57 -1.70 -20.07 -22.04
C ASP A 57 -2.42 -19.89 -20.71
N VAL A 58 -1.99 -20.62 -19.68
CA VAL A 58 -2.61 -20.69 -18.34
C VAL A 58 -2.32 -19.42 -17.51
N GLU A 59 -1.62 -18.44 -18.06
CA GLU A 59 -1.28 -17.19 -17.37
C GLU A 59 -2.32 -16.11 -17.61
N ALA A 60 -3.06 -15.75 -16.55
CA ALA A 60 -4.03 -14.66 -16.59
C ALA A 60 -3.40 -13.35 -17.12
N PRO A 61 -4.11 -12.59 -17.97
CA PRO A 61 -3.55 -11.42 -18.63
C PRO A 61 -3.07 -10.40 -17.60
N SER A 62 -1.77 -10.18 -17.59
CA SER A 62 -1.18 -9.14 -16.77
C SER A 62 -1.65 -7.77 -17.28
N LEU A 63 -2.34 -6.99 -16.45
CA LEU A 63 -2.81 -5.64 -16.81
C LEU A 63 -1.86 -4.55 -16.28
N PRO A 64 -0.97 -3.98 -17.11
CA PRO A 64 -0.18 -2.81 -16.71
C PRO A 64 -1.06 -1.56 -16.70
N GLY A 65 -1.13 -0.91 -15.55
CA GLY A 65 -1.56 0.48 -15.47
C GLY A 65 -3.01 0.70 -15.88
N ARG A 66 -3.17 1.58 -16.88
CA ARG A 66 -4.45 2.00 -17.49
C ARG A 66 -4.77 1.24 -18.79
N ALA A 67 -3.97 0.24 -19.17
CA ALA A 67 -4.27 -0.62 -20.30
C ALA A 67 -5.60 -1.34 -20.06
N ASN A 68 -6.41 -1.51 -21.12
CA ASN A 68 -7.73 -2.13 -21.07
C ASN A 68 -8.59 -1.53 -19.93
N PHE A 69 -8.73 -0.20 -19.89
CA PHE A 69 -9.47 0.49 -18.82
C PHE A 69 -10.95 0.08 -18.72
N GLY A 70 -11.52 -0.51 -19.78
CA GLY A 70 -12.85 -1.13 -19.76
C GLY A 70 -12.91 -2.46 -18.98
N LEU A 71 -11.78 -3.12 -18.73
CA LEU A 71 -11.72 -4.31 -17.87
C LEU A 71 -11.71 -3.89 -16.40
N LEU A 72 -12.90 -3.79 -15.82
CA LEU A 72 -13.12 -3.37 -14.43
C LEU A 72 -12.96 -4.54 -13.45
N GLY A 73 -12.69 -4.25 -12.18
CA GLY A 73 -12.61 -5.25 -11.10
C GLY A 73 -11.33 -6.09 -11.09
N ALA A 74 -10.45 -5.94 -12.08
CA ALA A 74 -9.21 -6.69 -12.18
C ALA A 74 -8.03 -6.05 -11.42
N LEU A 75 -7.11 -6.89 -10.94
CA LEU A 75 -5.84 -6.46 -10.36
C LEU A 75 -4.96 -5.79 -11.42
N ARG A 76 -4.33 -4.66 -11.05
CA ARG A 76 -3.52 -3.86 -11.98
C ARG A 76 -2.11 -3.64 -11.46
N ARG A 77 -1.14 -3.60 -12.36
CA ARG A 77 0.27 -3.32 -12.06
C ARG A 77 0.61 -1.85 -12.34
N LYS A 78 1.73 -1.38 -11.78
CA LYS A 78 2.41 -0.13 -12.16
C LYS A 78 3.53 -0.46 -13.15
N PRO A 79 4.05 0.52 -13.90
CA PRO A 79 3.59 1.91 -14.03
C PRO A 79 2.30 2.04 -14.85
N ALA A 80 1.67 3.21 -14.79
CA ALA A 80 0.52 3.53 -15.65
C ALA A 80 0.94 4.07 -17.02
N ARG A 81 2.20 4.50 -17.17
CA ARG A 81 2.72 5.03 -18.43
C ARG A 81 3.27 3.89 -19.28
N ALA A 82 3.02 3.97 -20.60
CA ALA A 82 3.46 2.96 -21.55
C ALA A 82 4.97 2.96 -21.79
N ASP A 83 5.65 4.09 -21.54
CA ASP A 83 7.09 4.28 -21.75
C ASP A 83 7.97 3.77 -20.60
N ALA A 84 7.37 3.35 -19.49
CA ALA A 84 8.10 3.01 -18.27
C ALA A 84 8.23 1.50 -18.11
N GLU A 85 9.41 1.07 -17.65
CA GLU A 85 9.74 -0.35 -17.46
C GLU A 85 8.66 -1.08 -16.63
N PRO A 86 8.19 -2.26 -17.09
CA PRO A 86 7.18 -3.03 -16.38
C PRO A 86 7.61 -3.35 -14.94
N SER A 87 6.72 -3.09 -13.97
CA SER A 87 6.96 -3.44 -12.57
C SER A 87 5.93 -4.45 -12.07
N LEU A 88 6.32 -5.32 -11.14
CA LEU A 88 5.38 -6.18 -10.42
C LEU A 88 4.59 -5.43 -9.34
N SER A 89 4.95 -4.16 -9.08
CA SER A 89 4.26 -3.28 -8.14
C SER A 89 2.76 -3.17 -8.44
N LYS A 90 1.91 -3.45 -7.45
CA LYS A 90 0.46 -3.34 -7.62
C LYS A 90 -0.02 -1.89 -7.58
N SER A 91 -1.22 -1.67 -8.12
CA SER A 91 -1.93 -0.40 -8.08
C SER A 91 -2.19 0.07 -6.64
N CYS A 92 -2.45 1.36 -6.45
CA CYS A 92 -2.75 1.89 -5.12
C CYS A 92 -4.10 1.34 -4.60
N SER A 93 -5.08 1.17 -5.49
CA SER A 93 -6.34 0.46 -5.18
C SER A 93 -6.05 -0.94 -4.61
N ASP A 94 -5.26 -1.77 -5.30
CA ASP A 94 -4.96 -3.13 -4.84
C ASP A 94 -4.20 -3.17 -3.51
N LYS A 95 -3.26 -2.23 -3.32
CA LYS A 95 -2.50 -2.10 -2.07
C LYS A 95 -3.41 -1.70 -0.90
N LEU A 96 -4.33 -0.76 -1.10
CA LEU A 96 -5.31 -0.35 -0.09
C LEU A 96 -6.31 -1.47 0.22
N THR A 97 -6.77 -2.20 -0.78
CA THR A 97 -7.67 -3.35 -0.57
C THR A 97 -7.04 -4.40 0.34
N ILE A 98 -5.76 -4.75 0.14
CA ILE A 98 -5.04 -5.67 1.04
C ILE A 98 -4.92 -5.13 2.48
N LYS A 99 -4.89 -3.81 2.68
CA LYS A 99 -4.79 -3.20 4.02
C LYS A 99 -6.04 -3.42 4.88
N GLN A 100 -7.19 -3.72 4.28
CA GLN A 100 -8.41 -4.13 5.00
C GLN A 100 -8.25 -5.48 5.70
N VAL A 101 -7.31 -6.31 5.25
CA VAL A 101 -6.96 -7.58 5.88
C VAL A 101 -5.71 -7.45 6.74
N THR A 102 -4.70 -6.73 6.25
CA THR A 102 -3.38 -6.71 6.90
C THR A 102 -3.17 -5.60 7.92
N SER A 103 -4.07 -4.61 8.00
CA SER A 103 -3.88 -3.34 8.75
C SER A 103 -2.75 -2.46 8.17
N VAL A 104 -2.58 -1.24 8.71
CA VAL A 104 -1.48 -0.36 8.28
C VAL A 104 -0.11 -0.88 8.70
N LEU A 105 -0.05 -1.68 9.78
CA LEU A 105 1.17 -2.23 10.37
C LEU A 105 1.85 -3.16 9.37
N SER A 106 2.81 -2.65 8.62
CA SER A 106 3.68 -3.45 7.76
C SER A 106 4.92 -3.89 8.51
N PHE A 107 5.61 -4.89 7.97
CA PHE A 107 6.95 -5.25 8.43
C PHE A 107 7.87 -4.01 8.53
N PRO A 108 8.64 -3.85 9.62
CA PRO A 108 8.70 -4.72 10.81
C PRO A 108 7.73 -4.35 11.94
N THR A 109 6.94 -3.28 11.80
CA THR A 109 5.99 -2.81 12.83
C THR A 109 5.00 -3.90 13.24
N ASP A 110 4.59 -4.76 12.31
CA ASP A 110 3.68 -5.90 12.58
C ASP A 110 4.27 -6.96 13.51
N MET A 111 5.56 -6.94 13.79
CA MET A 111 6.19 -7.81 14.79
C MET A 111 6.03 -7.27 16.21
N PHE A 112 5.95 -5.94 16.36
CA PHE A 112 5.97 -5.28 17.66
C PHE A 112 4.58 -4.86 18.14
N PHE A 113 3.65 -4.61 17.22
CA PHE A 113 2.31 -4.10 17.54
C PHE A 113 1.22 -5.12 17.27
N GLU A 114 0.36 -5.39 18.26
CA GLU A 114 -0.88 -6.14 18.09
C GLU A 114 -1.75 -5.51 16.99
N ARG A 115 -2.35 -6.36 16.17
CA ARG A 115 -3.29 -5.94 15.12
C ARG A 115 -4.69 -5.73 15.73
N SER A 116 -4.81 -4.70 16.57
CA SER A 116 -6.10 -4.24 17.13
C SER A 116 -6.95 -3.51 16.08
N PRO A 117 -8.24 -3.25 16.33
CA PRO A 117 -9.08 -2.45 15.42
C PRO A 117 -8.47 -1.08 15.07
N SER A 118 -7.78 -0.42 16.00
CA SER A 118 -7.09 0.87 15.79
C SER A 118 -5.93 0.82 14.80
N ALA A 119 -5.45 -0.39 14.44
CA ALA A 119 -4.40 -0.57 13.45
C ALA A 119 -4.91 -0.45 11.99
N PHE A 120 -6.23 -0.39 11.78
CA PHE A 120 -6.83 -0.33 10.46
C PHE A 120 -7.15 1.10 10.05
N ILE A 121 -7.17 1.31 8.74
CA ILE A 121 -7.75 2.52 8.18
C ILE A 121 -9.24 2.47 8.49
N LYS A 122 -9.75 3.49 9.17
CA LYS A 122 -11.18 3.67 9.42
C LYS A 122 -11.87 4.29 8.22
N THR A 123 -11.23 5.29 7.60
CA THR A 123 -11.82 6.03 6.47
C THR A 123 -10.80 6.32 5.38
N LEU A 124 -11.17 6.06 4.13
CA LEU A 124 -10.52 6.58 2.93
C LEU A 124 -11.24 7.87 2.51
N ILE A 125 -10.55 9.00 2.55
CA ILE A 125 -11.09 10.33 2.26
C ILE A 125 -10.62 10.78 0.88
N VAL A 126 -11.55 11.20 0.02
CA VAL A 126 -11.26 11.61 -1.36
C VAL A 126 -12.03 12.86 -1.77
N PRO A 127 -11.46 13.74 -2.62
CA PRO A 127 -12.16 14.90 -3.16
C PRO A 127 -13.41 14.53 -3.95
N TYR A 128 -14.37 15.46 -4.02
CA TYR A 128 -15.64 15.28 -4.74
C TYR A 128 -15.43 14.78 -6.18
N GLU A 129 -14.55 15.43 -6.93
CA GLU A 129 -14.23 15.12 -8.34
C GLU A 129 -13.52 13.77 -8.53
N GLN A 130 -12.99 13.20 -7.45
CA GLN A 130 -12.16 12.00 -7.44
C GLN A 130 -12.92 10.79 -6.87
N PHE A 131 -14.24 10.93 -6.71
CA PHE A 131 -15.12 9.91 -6.19
C PHE A 131 -16.09 9.41 -7.27
N HIS A 132 -16.17 8.10 -7.42
CA HIS A 132 -17.20 7.43 -8.19
C HIS A 132 -17.68 6.22 -7.38
N GLU A 133 -18.90 6.29 -6.88
CA GLU A 133 -19.43 5.35 -5.89
C GLU A 133 -19.25 3.89 -6.33
N GLU A 134 -19.65 3.55 -7.55
CA GLU A 134 -19.58 2.18 -8.06
C GLU A 134 -18.12 1.70 -8.24
N SER A 135 -17.17 2.58 -8.58
CA SER A 135 -15.75 2.20 -8.66
C SER A 135 -15.19 1.85 -7.28
N TYR A 136 -15.53 2.65 -6.26
CA TYR A 136 -15.03 2.43 -4.90
C TYR A 136 -15.71 1.23 -4.24
N LYS A 137 -17.03 1.05 -4.44
CA LYS A 137 -17.74 -0.17 -4.04
C LYS A 137 -17.11 -1.39 -4.68
N ARG A 138 -16.91 -1.39 -6.00
CA ARG A 138 -16.26 -2.52 -6.70
C ARG A 138 -14.84 -2.76 -6.19
N ALA A 139 -14.07 -1.71 -5.95
CA ALA A 139 -12.66 -1.84 -5.58
C ALA A 139 -12.41 -2.28 -4.13
N PHE A 140 -13.26 -1.88 -3.19
CA PHE A 140 -12.98 -1.98 -1.75
C PHE A 140 -14.04 -2.71 -0.95
N SER A 141 -15.27 -2.88 -1.46
CA SER A 141 -16.35 -3.49 -0.70
C SER A 141 -16.38 -5.03 -0.79
N PRO A 142 -16.97 -5.70 0.21
CA PRO A 142 -17.28 -7.14 0.16
C PRO A 142 -18.17 -7.52 -1.03
N THR A 143 -19.06 -6.63 -1.49
CA THR A 143 -19.90 -6.90 -2.68
C THR A 143 -19.14 -6.78 -4.00
N GLY A 144 -17.95 -6.17 -3.97
CA GLY A 144 -17.06 -6.00 -5.11
C GLY A 144 -16.00 -7.09 -5.20
N ARG A 145 -14.75 -6.71 -5.47
CA ARG A 145 -13.61 -7.63 -5.56
C ARG A 145 -12.96 -7.94 -4.21
N ALA A 146 -13.26 -7.17 -3.16
CA ALA A 146 -12.66 -7.33 -1.84
C ALA A 146 -13.44 -8.33 -0.96
N LYS A 147 -13.70 -9.53 -1.48
CA LYS A 147 -14.52 -10.58 -0.83
C LYS A 147 -13.75 -11.32 0.29
N PHE A 148 -13.47 -10.62 1.38
CA PHE A 148 -12.61 -11.09 2.47
C PHE A 148 -13.39 -11.53 3.72
N GLU A 149 -14.70 -11.77 3.62
CA GLU A 149 -15.58 -12.15 4.73
C GLU A 149 -15.12 -13.43 5.43
N ASN A 150 -14.52 -14.35 4.68
CA ASN A 150 -13.97 -15.61 5.20
C ASN A 150 -12.57 -15.46 5.82
N ILE A 151 -11.96 -14.28 5.76
CA ILE A 151 -10.66 -14.00 6.36
C ILE A 151 -10.89 -13.36 7.72
N LYS A 152 -10.56 -14.08 8.81
CA LYS A 152 -10.78 -13.62 10.19
C LYS A 152 -10.19 -12.20 10.43
N GLY A 153 -10.84 -11.38 11.23
CA GLY A 153 -10.34 -10.05 11.58
C GLY A 153 -10.06 -9.13 10.39
N THR A 154 -10.78 -9.32 9.27
CA THR A 154 -10.89 -8.33 8.20
C THR A 154 -11.68 -7.13 8.71
N THR A 155 -11.23 -5.93 8.37
CA THR A 155 -11.90 -4.66 8.66
C THR A 155 -11.98 -3.85 7.39
N TYR A 156 -13.19 -3.50 6.98
CA TYR A 156 -13.41 -2.62 5.81
C TYR A 156 -13.39 -1.16 6.27
N PHE A 157 -12.77 -0.30 5.47
CA PHE A 157 -12.83 1.14 5.72
C PHE A 157 -14.06 1.76 5.05
N ASP A 158 -14.56 2.84 5.64
CA ASP A 158 -15.55 3.68 4.99
C ASP A 158 -14.89 4.55 3.91
N VAL A 159 -15.62 4.86 2.85
CA VAL A 159 -15.17 5.84 1.86
C VAL A 159 -15.94 7.14 2.08
N HIS A 160 -15.21 8.22 2.35
CA HIS A 160 -15.79 9.52 2.59
C HIS A 160 -15.44 10.48 1.45
N GLN A 161 -16.47 10.89 0.70
CA GLN A 161 -16.35 11.93 -0.31
C GLN A 161 -16.41 13.30 0.37
N LEU A 162 -15.42 14.14 0.09
CA LEU A 162 -15.41 15.53 0.55
C LEU A 162 -16.41 16.38 -0.25
N PRO A 163 -16.95 17.47 0.32
CA PRO A 163 -17.89 18.33 -0.38
C PRO A 163 -17.31 18.99 -1.64
N PRO A 164 -18.14 19.36 -2.65
CA PRO A 164 -17.68 20.01 -3.89
C PRO A 164 -16.90 21.32 -3.69
N TYR A 165 -17.19 22.04 -2.61
CA TYR A 165 -16.57 23.33 -2.28
C TYR A 165 -15.25 23.20 -1.50
N PHE A 166 -14.75 21.98 -1.29
CA PHE A 166 -13.46 21.76 -0.68
C PHE A 166 -12.33 22.17 -1.65
N ASN A 167 -11.91 23.43 -1.55
CA ASN A 167 -10.81 23.99 -2.35
C ASN A 167 -9.48 23.70 -1.66
N ASP A 168 -8.83 22.65 -2.16
CA ASP A 168 -8.02 21.82 -1.27
C ASP A 168 -6.56 22.24 -1.13
N PHE A 169 -5.96 22.93 -2.12
CA PHE A 169 -4.55 23.32 -2.00
C PHE A 169 -4.25 24.61 -2.78
N SER A 170 -3.64 25.60 -2.12
CA SER A 170 -3.26 26.89 -2.72
C SER A 170 -2.37 26.78 -3.96
N PHE A 171 -1.72 25.63 -4.16
CA PHE A 171 -0.81 25.35 -5.27
C PHE A 171 -1.30 24.19 -6.17
N ARG A 172 -2.59 23.83 -6.11
CA ARG A 172 -3.17 22.80 -6.99
C ARG A 172 -3.04 23.25 -8.45
N LYS A 173 -2.55 22.35 -9.32
CA LYS A 173 -2.49 22.59 -10.76
C LYS A 173 -3.80 22.22 -11.45
N GLU A 174 -4.21 23.04 -12.42
CA GLU A 174 -5.34 22.74 -13.31
C GLU A 174 -5.11 21.45 -14.10
N ALA A 175 -6.17 20.66 -14.31
CA ALA A 175 -6.09 19.31 -14.87
C ALA A 175 -5.25 19.21 -16.17
N GLY A 176 -5.37 20.18 -17.08
CA GLY A 176 -4.63 20.23 -18.35
C GLY A 176 -3.14 20.61 -18.24
N SER A 177 -2.67 21.05 -17.07
CA SER A 177 -1.28 21.49 -16.84
C SER A 177 -0.46 20.51 -15.98
N ARG A 178 -1.08 19.39 -15.56
CA ARG A 178 -0.48 18.43 -14.63
C ARG A 178 0.56 17.57 -15.34
N LYS A 179 1.84 17.83 -15.07
CA LYS A 179 2.94 16.90 -15.35
C LYS A 179 3.34 16.20 -14.06
N ALA A 180 3.40 14.87 -14.09
CA ALA A 180 3.90 14.09 -12.96
C ALA A 180 5.37 14.48 -12.69
N SER A 181 5.68 14.76 -11.42
CA SER A 181 7.05 15.01 -10.99
C SER A 181 7.76 13.68 -10.72
N ASN A 182 9.08 13.66 -10.92
CA ASN A 182 9.94 12.58 -10.44
C ASN A 182 10.37 12.74 -8.97
N ILE A 183 9.82 13.77 -8.30
CA ILE A 183 9.98 14.05 -6.87
C ILE A 183 8.96 13.25 -6.06
N SER A 184 9.41 12.66 -4.95
CA SER A 184 8.55 12.14 -3.89
C SER A 184 8.91 12.83 -2.57
N THR A 185 7.95 13.49 -1.93
CA THR A 185 8.15 14.17 -0.65
C THR A 185 7.46 13.40 0.47
N LEU A 186 8.14 13.27 1.61
CA LEU A 186 7.67 12.62 2.82
C LEU A 186 7.83 13.58 4.00
N TRP A 187 6.79 13.70 4.80
CA TRP A 187 6.83 14.40 6.08
C TRP A 187 6.26 13.49 7.17
N ILE A 188 6.95 13.37 8.29
CA ILE A 188 6.51 12.58 9.45
C ILE A 188 6.57 13.48 10.67
N LYS A 189 5.42 13.69 11.32
CA LYS A 189 5.33 14.44 12.57
C LYS A 189 6.13 13.74 13.67
N GLY A 190 6.98 14.49 14.36
CA GLY A 190 7.73 14.00 15.52
C GLY A 190 6.81 13.73 16.72
N PRO A 191 7.26 12.91 17.68
CA PRO A 191 6.47 12.57 18.87
C PRO A 191 6.30 13.77 19.81
N GLY A 192 5.05 14.11 20.14
CA GLY A 192 4.72 15.24 21.01
C GLY A 192 5.16 16.61 20.45
N ASP A 193 5.19 17.62 21.31
CA ASP A 193 5.54 19.00 20.92
C ASP A 193 7.04 19.21 20.77
N ALA A 194 7.85 18.47 21.55
CA ALA A 194 9.30 18.56 21.52
C ALA A 194 9.95 17.65 20.46
N GLY A 195 9.20 16.73 19.87
CA GLY A 195 9.71 15.79 18.88
C GLY A 195 10.02 16.47 17.54
N ARG A 196 11.23 16.22 17.02
CA ARG A 196 11.63 16.73 15.71
C ARG A 196 10.87 16.00 14.60
N SER A 197 10.09 16.74 13.82
CA SER A 197 9.49 16.23 12.58
C SER A 197 10.56 15.95 11.52
N GLN A 198 10.33 14.90 10.73
CA GLN A 198 11.20 14.50 9.64
C GLN A 198 10.63 15.00 8.32
N THR A 199 11.51 15.48 7.44
CA THR A 199 11.16 15.81 6.04
C THR A 199 12.18 15.14 5.13
N GLU A 200 11.70 14.49 4.08
CA GLU A 200 12.51 13.83 3.07
C GLU A 200 12.00 14.18 1.67
N ILE A 201 12.93 14.48 0.77
CA ILE A 201 12.65 14.69 -0.65
C ILE A 201 13.50 13.67 -1.41
N LEU A 202 12.85 12.82 -2.19
CA LEU A 202 13.49 11.85 -3.07
C LEU A 202 13.39 12.31 -4.52
N LEU A 203 14.50 12.21 -5.25
CA LEU A 203 14.57 12.36 -6.70
C LEU A 203 14.93 11.00 -7.29
N ASN A 204 14.03 10.43 -8.11
CA ASN A 204 14.23 9.12 -8.72
C ASN A 204 14.64 8.03 -7.70
N GLY A 205 14.02 8.03 -6.52
CA GLY A 205 14.20 6.99 -5.50
C GLY A 205 15.39 7.16 -4.54
N VAL A 206 16.20 8.22 -4.69
CA VAL A 206 17.28 8.56 -3.74
C VAL A 206 17.07 9.95 -3.15
N LYS A 207 17.56 10.19 -1.93
CA LYS A 207 17.48 11.51 -1.28
C LYS A 207 18.09 12.60 -2.16
N GLN A 208 17.39 13.73 -2.26
CA GLN A 208 17.86 14.90 -2.98
C GLN A 208 19.25 15.30 -2.47
N GLY A 209 20.16 15.60 -3.40
CA GLY A 209 21.56 15.89 -3.11
C GLY A 209 22.51 14.71 -3.28
N TYR A 210 21.99 13.49 -3.45
CA TYR A 210 22.80 12.29 -3.69
C TYR A 210 22.68 11.78 -5.13
N LYS A 211 23.75 11.14 -5.62
CA LYS A 211 23.75 10.45 -6.92
C LYS A 211 23.17 9.05 -6.75
N GLN A 212 22.40 8.58 -7.73
CA GLN A 212 21.86 7.21 -7.70
C GLN A 212 22.98 6.15 -7.63
N THR A 213 24.06 6.39 -8.37
CA THR A 213 25.20 5.49 -8.51
C THR A 213 26.21 5.58 -7.36
N SER A 214 26.08 6.53 -6.43
CA SER A 214 27.05 6.62 -5.32
C SER A 214 26.79 5.55 -4.26
N ASP A 215 27.83 4.97 -3.67
CA ASP A 215 27.67 3.99 -2.58
C ASP A 215 27.33 4.61 -1.21
N ASP A 216 27.10 5.92 -1.16
CA ASP A 216 26.74 6.64 0.06
C ASP A 216 25.39 6.17 0.62
N THR A 217 25.40 5.59 1.82
CA THR A 217 24.20 5.09 2.49
C THR A 217 23.24 6.20 2.92
N ARG A 218 23.72 7.45 3.06
CA ARG A 218 22.87 8.60 3.40
C ARG A 218 21.86 8.95 2.31
N LYS A 219 22.02 8.41 1.09
CA LYS A 219 21.06 8.52 -0.01
C LYS A 219 19.76 7.75 0.22
N GLN A 220 19.75 6.80 1.15
CA GLN A 220 18.63 5.88 1.40
C GLN A 220 17.45 6.61 2.05
N SER A 221 16.23 6.26 1.61
CA SER A 221 15.00 6.77 2.22
C SER A 221 14.84 6.29 3.66
N LEU A 222 14.31 7.16 4.54
CA LEU A 222 13.94 6.84 5.93
C LEU A 222 12.98 5.65 6.02
N ILE A 223 12.15 5.45 4.99
CA ILE A 223 11.14 4.38 4.94
C ILE A 223 11.52 3.24 3.99
N CYS A 224 12.80 3.16 3.57
CA CYS A 224 13.26 2.00 2.80
C CYS A 224 13.35 0.75 3.67
N ARG A 225 13.37 -0.43 3.03
CA ARG A 225 13.40 -1.73 3.73
C ARG A 225 14.53 -1.84 4.75
N LYS A 226 15.73 -1.40 4.37
CA LYS A 226 16.92 -1.42 5.23
C LYS A 226 16.76 -0.55 6.47
N GLN A 227 16.43 0.74 6.29
CA GLN A 227 16.24 1.68 7.40
C GLN A 227 15.10 1.24 8.34
N MET A 228 13.99 0.72 7.80
CA MET A 228 12.91 0.18 8.62
C MET A 228 13.34 -1.06 9.42
N ALA A 229 14.11 -1.97 8.82
CA ALA A 229 14.62 -3.15 9.51
C ALA A 229 15.65 -2.80 10.59
N GLU A 230 16.56 -1.85 10.32
CA GLU A 230 17.52 -1.32 11.30
C GLU A 230 16.79 -0.66 12.49
N LEU A 231 15.72 0.11 12.23
CA LEU A 231 14.88 0.66 13.28
C LEU A 231 14.19 -0.44 14.11
N GLY A 232 13.68 -1.47 13.46
CA GLY A 232 13.14 -2.65 14.15
C GLY A 232 14.17 -3.29 15.09
N ARG A 233 15.43 -3.41 14.65
CA ARG A 233 16.52 -3.99 15.46
C ARG A 233 16.83 -3.11 16.66
N ALA A 234 16.91 -1.80 16.48
CA ALA A 234 17.12 -0.86 17.57
C ALA A 234 15.99 -0.90 18.61
N ILE A 235 14.73 -1.13 18.18
CA ILE A 235 13.59 -1.31 19.10
C ILE A 235 13.74 -2.63 19.88
N GLN A 236 14.06 -3.72 19.19
CA GLN A 236 14.29 -5.02 19.84
C GLN A 236 15.41 -4.96 20.89
N GLU A 237 16.55 -4.35 20.56
CA GLU A 237 17.68 -4.20 21.49
C GLU A 237 17.28 -3.45 22.77
N LYS A 238 16.35 -2.49 22.67
CA LYS A 238 15.83 -1.73 23.82
C LYS A 238 14.81 -2.50 24.64
N LEU A 239 14.07 -3.40 24.02
CA LEU A 239 13.08 -4.25 24.69
C LEU A 239 13.73 -5.35 25.55
N GLY A 240 14.93 -5.79 25.19
CA GLY A 240 15.70 -6.79 25.94
C GLY A 240 15.51 -8.24 25.44
N PRO A 241 16.22 -9.22 26.03
CA PRO A 241 16.32 -10.58 25.50
C PRO A 241 15.09 -11.48 25.77
N ASP A 242 14.25 -11.10 26.74
CA ASP A 242 13.08 -11.86 27.21
C ASP A 242 11.83 -11.68 26.33
N ASP A 243 11.83 -10.70 25.43
CA ASP A 243 10.71 -10.50 24.52
C ASP A 243 10.70 -11.51 23.38
N SER A 244 9.48 -11.96 23.01
CA SER A 244 9.24 -12.99 21.99
C SER A 244 9.66 -12.57 20.57
N VAL A 245 10.02 -11.31 20.38
CA VAL A 245 10.34 -10.71 19.08
C VAL A 245 11.85 -10.74 18.84
N ARG A 246 12.34 -11.69 18.05
CA ARG A 246 13.74 -11.72 17.62
C ARG A 246 13.89 -11.53 16.11
N LEU A 247 14.47 -10.41 15.70
CA LEU A 247 14.98 -10.24 14.34
C LEU A 247 16.16 -11.18 14.15
N ARG A 248 15.98 -12.11 13.22
CA ARG A 248 17.04 -12.98 12.69
C ARG A 248 18.05 -12.17 11.87
N THR A 249 19.13 -12.83 11.50
CA THR A 249 20.30 -12.21 10.84
C THR A 249 20.02 -11.68 9.42
N SER A 250 19.04 -12.23 8.69
CA SER A 250 18.72 -11.79 7.32
C SER A 250 17.28 -11.32 7.16
N TYR A 251 17.07 -10.31 6.33
CA TYR A 251 15.75 -9.70 6.08
C TYR A 251 14.70 -10.73 5.64
N CYS A 252 15.05 -11.62 4.71
CA CYS A 252 14.20 -12.73 4.29
C CYS A 252 13.76 -13.60 5.48
N SER A 253 14.72 -14.04 6.30
CA SER A 253 14.43 -14.94 7.43
C SER A 253 13.53 -14.31 8.49
N VAL A 254 13.59 -13.00 8.68
CA VAL A 254 12.67 -12.28 9.57
C VAL A 254 11.29 -12.14 8.95
N LYS A 255 11.22 -11.87 7.64
CA LYS A 255 9.92 -11.80 6.97
C LYS A 255 9.17 -13.12 7.04
N ASP A 256 9.86 -14.25 7.06
CA ASP A 256 9.25 -15.57 7.22
C ASP A 256 9.29 -16.08 8.68
N SER A 257 9.36 -15.18 9.65
CA SER A 257 9.38 -15.52 11.08
C SER A 257 8.02 -16.00 11.60
N GLU A 258 8.08 -16.80 12.67
CA GLU A 258 6.92 -17.40 13.34
C GLU A 258 5.84 -16.38 13.74
N ILE A 259 6.28 -15.29 14.37
CA ILE A 259 5.40 -14.21 14.85
C ILE A 259 4.59 -13.54 13.71
N ARG A 260 5.04 -13.72 12.46
CA ARG A 260 4.39 -13.19 11.25
C ARG A 260 3.55 -14.24 10.52
N ARG A 261 3.48 -15.49 10.98
CA ARG A 261 2.75 -16.57 10.27
C ARG A 261 1.29 -16.22 10.03
N ASP A 262 0.60 -15.68 11.04
CA ASP A 262 -0.81 -15.26 10.93
C ASP A 262 -1.00 -14.20 9.82
N ILE A 263 -0.19 -13.14 9.83
CA ILE A 263 -0.33 -12.05 8.86
C ILE A 263 0.06 -12.47 7.44
N ILE A 264 1.03 -13.39 7.29
CA ILE A 264 1.41 -13.97 6.01
C ILE A 264 0.24 -14.78 5.45
N SER A 265 -0.33 -15.69 6.25
CA SER A 265 -1.47 -16.53 5.85
C SER A 265 -2.67 -15.69 5.41
N ARG A 266 -3.03 -14.65 6.18
CA ARG A 266 -4.11 -13.72 5.84
C ARG A 266 -3.86 -12.98 4.53
N LYS A 267 -2.62 -12.51 4.35
CA LYS A 267 -2.23 -11.79 3.13
C LYS A 267 -2.29 -12.69 1.92
N ASP A 268 -1.90 -13.95 2.04
CA ASP A 268 -1.96 -14.92 0.96
C ASP A 268 -3.41 -15.30 0.63
N ALA A 269 -4.27 -15.50 1.63
CA ALA A 269 -5.71 -15.67 1.42
C ALA A 269 -6.33 -14.47 0.66
N ALA A 270 -5.99 -13.24 1.06
CA ALA A 270 -6.48 -12.02 0.39
C ALA A 270 -5.98 -11.91 -1.06
N ARG A 271 -4.74 -12.33 -1.33
CA ARG A 271 -4.18 -12.37 -2.69
C ARG A 271 -4.88 -13.38 -3.59
N LEU A 272 -5.26 -14.54 -3.04
CA LEU A 272 -6.04 -15.54 -3.77
C LEU A 272 -7.41 -14.98 -4.16
N VAL A 273 -8.10 -14.30 -3.24
CA VAL A 273 -9.38 -13.65 -3.52
C VAL A 273 -9.27 -12.59 -4.60
N LEU A 274 -8.23 -11.75 -4.57
CA LEU A 274 -8.04 -10.70 -5.58
C LEU A 274 -7.66 -11.23 -6.96
N GLY A 275 -7.20 -12.48 -7.05
CA GLY A 275 -6.77 -13.13 -8.28
C GLY A 275 -5.52 -12.50 -8.90
N THR A 276 -4.77 -13.27 -9.69
CA THR A 276 -3.64 -12.77 -10.54
C THR A 276 -2.55 -11.99 -9.79
N TRP A 277 -2.47 -12.12 -8.46
CA TRP A 277 -1.48 -11.41 -7.66
C TRP A 277 -0.11 -12.08 -7.76
N ILE A 278 0.71 -11.62 -8.69
CA ILE A 278 2.11 -12.03 -8.77
C ILE A 278 2.91 -11.38 -7.63
N ARG A 279 3.53 -12.18 -6.75
CA ARG A 279 4.37 -11.68 -5.64
C ARG A 279 5.66 -11.07 -6.22
N ASN A 280 6.05 -9.89 -5.73
CA ASN A 280 7.38 -9.36 -6.01
C ASN A 280 8.40 -10.25 -5.30
N THR A 281 9.32 -10.83 -6.07
CA THR A 281 10.46 -11.61 -5.58
C THR A 281 11.76 -10.83 -5.81
N GLY A 282 12.83 -11.24 -5.15
CA GLY A 282 14.12 -10.53 -5.17
C GLY A 282 14.22 -9.40 -4.13
N ASP A 283 15.45 -9.00 -3.81
CA ASP A 283 15.77 -7.92 -2.86
C ASP A 283 15.39 -8.21 -1.39
N GLU A 284 15.46 -9.47 -0.97
CA GLU A 284 15.22 -9.88 0.43
C GLU A 284 16.39 -10.64 1.06
N ALA A 285 17.37 -11.10 0.26
CA ALA A 285 18.51 -11.89 0.69
C ALA A 285 19.71 -11.00 1.11
N TRP A 286 19.53 -10.18 2.15
CA TRP A 286 20.57 -9.35 2.73
C TRP A 286 20.49 -9.35 4.27
N SER A 287 21.61 -9.06 4.92
CA SER A 287 21.73 -9.06 6.39
C SER A 287 21.23 -7.75 6.99
N ILE A 288 20.47 -7.84 8.08
CA ILE A 288 20.00 -6.67 8.85
C ILE A 288 21.13 -6.18 9.75
#